data_AF-A0A7W0FJX6-F1
#
_entry.id   AF-A0A7W0FJX6-F1
#
_cell.length_a   1.000
_cell.length_b   1.000
_cell.length_c   1.000
_cell.angle_alpha   90.00
_cell.angle_beta   90.00
_cell.angle_gamma   90.00
#
_symmetry.space_group_name_H-M   'P 1'
#
loop_
_entity.id
_entity.type
_entity.pdbx_description
1 polymer ?
#
loop_
_entity_poly.entity_id
_entity_poly.type
_entity_poly.pdbx_seq_one_letter_code
_entity_poly.pdbx_strand_id
1 'polypeptide(L)'
;MPKKRTNIINCNSASQEEWEILADCLSPGKDVPTIDITKIHIINKDSGDIEVKYSTTFQDLDHAVTDLETLIEACRTMKSQLADTEEKMKISAIRGINEMLLGQITGFRELIKERLVETDLEPDRGFLDACKKYDIDLSVYSALRAQYEALLPVFYDELQEKKNAEVERKKVLEQDKVKWVKEHGSDHLKRCVLSGYDCQRLYVTERASFEHPGFIVDFDKKSDWRSRSCPSPEAMDIAETAGEGSKVVWLTAHPDDSEAIVEDASSEEGFNEQDKAFQACEAVVIPDYLTRYILVKYVSA
;
A
#
# COMPACT_ATOMS: atom_id res chain seq x y z
N MET A 1 -56.87 -19.63 -23.04
CA MET A 1 -55.45 -19.85 -22.73
C MET A 1 -55.10 -19.07 -21.46
N PRO A 2 -54.60 -19.70 -20.39
CA PRO A 2 -54.26 -18.97 -19.17
C PRO A 2 -53.03 -18.09 -19.44
N LYS A 3 -53.11 -16.81 -19.04
CA LYS A 3 -52.00 -15.87 -19.13
C LYS A 3 -50.98 -16.22 -18.04
N LYS A 4 -49.78 -16.65 -18.44
CA LYS A 4 -48.64 -16.77 -17.51
C LYS A 4 -48.29 -15.37 -17.00
N ARG A 5 -48.40 -15.14 -15.69
CA ARG A 5 -47.80 -13.97 -15.03
C ARG A 5 -46.43 -14.37 -14.52
N THR A 6 -45.44 -13.52 -14.78
CA THR A 6 -44.08 -13.69 -14.27
C THR A 6 -43.87 -12.56 -13.27
N ASN A 7 -43.66 -12.89 -12.00
CA ASN A 7 -43.28 -11.93 -10.98
C ASN A 7 -41.77 -12.03 -10.77
N ILE A 8 -41.09 -10.89 -10.64
CA ILE A 8 -39.65 -10.80 -10.42
C ILE A 8 -39.46 -10.11 -9.08
N ILE A 9 -38.76 -10.76 -8.15
CA ILE A 9 -38.46 -10.21 -6.83
C ILE A 9 -36.95 -9.98 -6.78
N ASN A 10 -36.54 -8.76 -6.45
CA ASN A 10 -35.14 -8.41 -6.23
C ASN A 10 -34.81 -8.66 -4.74
N CYS A 11 -33.94 -9.64 -4.47
CA CYS A 11 -33.62 -10.06 -3.10
C CYS A 11 -32.97 -8.96 -2.25
N ASN A 12 -32.31 -7.97 -2.87
CA ASN A 12 -31.58 -6.92 -2.15
C ASN A 12 -32.48 -5.74 -1.72
N SER A 13 -33.68 -5.62 -2.30
CA SER A 13 -34.58 -4.49 -2.03
C SER A 13 -36.02 -4.90 -1.74
N ALA A 14 -36.29 -6.20 -1.62
CA ALA A 14 -37.62 -6.71 -1.37
C ALA A 14 -38.09 -6.27 0.02
N SER A 15 -39.28 -5.67 0.03
CA SER A 15 -39.97 -5.29 1.25
C SER A 15 -40.33 -6.52 2.06
N GLN A 16 -40.52 -6.34 3.36
CA GLN A 16 -40.85 -7.45 4.26
C GLN A 16 -42.17 -8.14 3.86
N GLU A 17 -43.13 -7.38 3.32
CA GLU A 17 -44.40 -7.91 2.80
C GLU A 17 -44.18 -8.83 1.58
N GLU A 18 -43.21 -8.53 0.71
CA GLU A 18 -42.85 -9.39 -0.43
C GLU A 18 -42.16 -10.69 0.01
N TRP A 19 -41.35 -10.63 1.07
CA TRP A 19 -40.75 -11.82 1.68
C TRP A 19 -41.77 -12.68 2.41
N GLU A 20 -42.75 -12.07 3.08
CA GLU A 20 -43.85 -12.78 3.74
C GLU A 20 -44.76 -13.47 2.72
N ILE A 21 -45.05 -12.84 1.58
CA ILE A 21 -45.77 -13.49 0.47
C ILE A 21 -44.97 -14.68 -0.07
N LEU A 22 -43.65 -14.55 -0.24
CA LEU A 22 -42.79 -15.64 -0.68
C LEU A 22 -42.78 -16.79 0.34
N ALA A 23 -42.67 -16.49 1.63
CA ALA A 23 -42.65 -17.47 2.71
C ALA A 23 -44.00 -18.16 2.90
N ASP A 24 -45.12 -17.44 2.79
CA ASP A 24 -46.48 -17.99 2.90
C ASP A 24 -46.81 -18.89 1.70
N CYS A 25 -46.26 -18.58 0.52
CA CYS A 25 -46.31 -19.44 -0.66
C CYS A 25 -45.45 -20.72 -0.54
N LEU A 26 -44.47 -20.72 0.37
CA LEU A 26 -43.53 -21.84 0.60
C LEU A 26 -43.87 -22.64 1.88
N SER A 27 -44.93 -22.27 2.61
CA SER A 27 -45.31 -22.89 3.89
C SER A 27 -46.09 -24.20 3.67
N PRO A 28 -45.74 -25.32 4.35
CA PRO A 28 -46.42 -26.60 4.20
C PRO A 28 -47.85 -26.55 4.79
N GLY A 29 -48.82 -27.19 4.13
CA GLY A 29 -50.16 -27.45 4.70
C GLY A 29 -51.30 -26.49 4.29
N LYS A 30 -51.04 -25.50 3.44
CA LYS A 30 -52.11 -24.86 2.64
C LYS A 30 -52.27 -25.65 1.34
N ASP A 31 -53.52 -25.88 0.91
CA ASP A 31 -53.85 -26.46 -0.41
C ASP A 31 -53.39 -25.51 -1.51
N VAL A 32 -52.09 -25.52 -1.77
CA VAL A 32 -51.45 -24.74 -2.83
C VAL A 32 -51.02 -25.74 -3.90
N PRO A 33 -51.38 -25.50 -5.17
CA PRO A 33 -51.01 -26.41 -6.25
C PRO A 33 -49.48 -26.51 -6.34
N THR A 34 -48.99 -27.75 -6.33
CA THR A 34 -47.57 -28.15 -6.36
C THR A 34 -46.75 -27.36 -7.41
N ILE A 35 -45.81 -26.54 -6.97
CA ILE A 35 -45.01 -25.71 -7.88
C ILE A 35 -43.79 -26.51 -8.36
N ASP A 36 -43.81 -27.03 -9.60
CA ASP A 36 -42.71 -27.84 -10.14
C ASP A 36 -41.67 -27.02 -10.93
N ILE A 37 -40.69 -26.44 -10.23
CA ILE A 37 -39.64 -25.55 -10.76
C ILE A 37 -38.70 -26.32 -11.71
N THR A 38 -38.95 -26.25 -13.02
CA THR A 38 -38.21 -27.07 -14.01
C THR A 38 -36.96 -26.38 -14.58
N LYS A 39 -36.74 -25.10 -14.31
CA LYS A 39 -35.49 -24.42 -14.68
C LYS A 39 -35.27 -23.17 -13.85
N ILE A 40 -34.08 -23.05 -13.26
CA ILE A 40 -33.60 -21.84 -12.59
C ILE A 40 -32.49 -21.27 -13.47
N HIS A 41 -32.71 -20.10 -14.04
CA HIS A 41 -31.64 -19.35 -14.70
C HIS A 41 -31.11 -18.30 -13.72
N ILE A 42 -29.85 -18.45 -13.33
CA ILE A 42 -29.09 -17.44 -12.58
C ILE A 42 -28.31 -16.64 -13.61
N ILE A 43 -28.67 -15.37 -13.79
CA ILE A 43 -27.93 -14.46 -14.67
C ILE A 43 -27.19 -13.48 -13.79
N ASN A 44 -25.87 -13.59 -13.77
CA ASN A 44 -25.00 -12.58 -13.17
C ASN A 44 -24.85 -11.43 -14.18
N LYS A 45 -25.31 -10.24 -13.81
CA LYS A 45 -25.02 -9.02 -14.55
C LYS A 45 -23.95 -8.27 -13.79
N ASP A 46 -23.00 -7.68 -14.53
CA ASP A 46 -21.78 -7.03 -14.03
C ASP A 46 -21.97 -5.89 -13.00
N SER A 47 -23.19 -5.67 -12.52
CA SER A 47 -23.54 -4.77 -11.41
C SER A 47 -23.74 -5.47 -10.05
N GLY A 48 -23.55 -6.79 -9.95
CA GLY A 48 -23.62 -7.53 -8.67
C GLY A 48 -25.03 -7.93 -8.20
N ASP A 49 -26.05 -7.78 -9.04
CA ASP A 49 -27.40 -8.26 -8.75
C ASP A 49 -27.67 -9.64 -9.38
N ILE A 50 -28.37 -10.51 -8.63
CA ILE A 50 -28.73 -11.86 -9.05
C ILE A 50 -30.21 -11.88 -9.48
N GLU A 51 -30.46 -12.20 -10.75
CA GLU A 51 -31.82 -12.38 -11.29
C GLU A 51 -32.14 -13.88 -11.42
N VAL A 52 -33.25 -14.33 -10.83
CA VAL A 52 -33.72 -15.73 -10.90
C VAL A 52 -35.06 -15.82 -11.63
N LYS A 53 -35.15 -16.67 -12.67
CA LYS A 53 -36.39 -16.96 -13.41
C LYS A 53 -36.72 -18.46 -13.40
N TYR A 54 -38.00 -18.79 -13.23
CA TYR A 54 -38.51 -20.17 -13.34
C TYR A 54 -39.87 -20.30 -14.04
N SER A 55 -40.17 -21.51 -14.54
CA SER A 55 -41.47 -21.91 -15.12
C SER A 55 -41.75 -23.39 -14.85
N THR A 56 -43.01 -23.81 -14.77
CA THR A 56 -43.43 -25.14 -14.26
C THR A 56 -44.56 -25.80 -15.08
N THR A 57 -44.60 -27.15 -15.12
CA THR A 57 -45.71 -28.02 -15.62
C THR A 57 -45.69 -29.38 -14.90
N PHE A 58 -46.88 -29.91 -14.58
CA PHE A 58 -47.15 -31.02 -13.64
C PHE A 58 -47.18 -32.44 -14.24
N GLN A 59 -46.76 -33.45 -13.45
CA GLN A 59 -47.58 -34.65 -13.14
C GLN A 59 -46.96 -35.58 -12.05
N ASP A 60 -47.80 -35.87 -11.04
CA ASP A 60 -47.97 -37.08 -10.19
C ASP A 60 -46.77 -37.84 -9.59
N LEU A 61 -46.77 -38.03 -8.26
CA LEU A 61 -47.30 -39.26 -7.65
C LEU A 61 -47.31 -39.24 -6.11
N ASP A 62 -48.29 -39.97 -5.59
CA ASP A 62 -48.74 -40.02 -4.21
C ASP A 62 -48.22 -41.25 -3.44
N HIS A 63 -48.11 -41.05 -2.13
CA HIS A 63 -48.19 -42.03 -1.03
C HIS A 63 -47.06 -43.08 -0.81
N ALA A 64 -46.29 -42.88 0.26
CA ALA A 64 -46.44 -43.58 1.55
C ALA A 64 -45.11 -43.68 2.34
N VAL A 65 -44.76 -42.62 3.08
CA VAL A 65 -43.94 -42.73 4.31
C VAL A 65 -44.54 -41.78 5.33
N THR A 66 -45.02 -42.34 6.44
CA THR A 66 -45.61 -41.64 7.57
C THR A 66 -44.59 -40.71 8.21
N ASP A 67 -44.79 -39.43 7.90
CA ASP A 67 -44.13 -38.19 8.29
C ASP A 67 -42.64 -38.01 7.93
N LEU A 68 -42.43 -37.62 6.68
CA LEU A 68 -41.18 -37.06 6.16
C LEU A 68 -40.70 -35.85 6.98
N GLU A 69 -41.58 -35.06 7.60
CA GLU A 69 -41.20 -33.93 8.45
C GLU A 69 -40.51 -34.42 9.74
N THR A 70 -40.96 -35.51 10.36
CA THR A 70 -40.27 -36.12 11.51
C THR A 70 -38.89 -36.67 11.12
N LEU A 71 -38.75 -37.30 9.94
CA LEU A 71 -37.46 -37.78 9.44
C LEU A 71 -36.54 -36.61 9.03
N ILE A 72 -37.11 -35.55 8.46
CA ILE A 72 -36.41 -34.31 8.11
C ILE A 72 -35.96 -33.58 9.37
N GLU A 73 -36.76 -33.54 10.43
CA GLU A 73 -36.42 -32.86 11.68
C GLU A 73 -35.37 -33.65 12.47
N ALA A 74 -35.42 -34.98 12.46
CA ALA A 74 -34.35 -35.84 12.96
C ALA A 74 -33.05 -35.66 12.14
N CYS A 75 -33.15 -35.59 10.81
CA CYS A 75 -32.01 -35.30 9.93
C CYS A 75 -31.48 -33.87 10.10
N ARG A 76 -32.32 -32.86 10.35
CA ARG A 76 -31.93 -31.47 10.65
C ARG A 76 -31.28 -31.36 12.02
N THR A 77 -31.78 -32.11 13.02
CA THR A 77 -31.20 -32.17 14.36
C THR A 77 -29.86 -32.89 14.33
N MET A 78 -29.75 -34.03 13.63
CA MET A 78 -28.47 -34.71 13.38
C MET A 78 -27.53 -33.84 12.53
N LYS A 79 -28.01 -33.08 11.53
CA LYS A 79 -27.20 -32.15 10.72
C LYS A 79 -26.79 -30.90 11.50
N SER A 80 -27.59 -30.45 12.46
CA SER A 80 -27.27 -29.38 13.43
C SER A 80 -26.22 -29.84 14.45
N GLN A 81 -26.30 -31.11 14.87
CA GLN A 81 -25.35 -31.81 15.76
C GLN A 81 -24.13 -32.41 15.02
N LEU A 82 -24.15 -32.52 13.69
CA LEU A 82 -23.00 -32.87 12.85
C LEU A 82 -22.33 -31.61 12.26
N ALA A 83 -23.07 -30.49 12.13
CA ALA A 83 -22.52 -29.13 11.93
C ALA A 83 -21.96 -28.54 13.25
N ASP A 84 -21.71 -29.43 14.20
CA ASP A 84 -21.20 -29.22 15.54
C ASP A 84 -19.67 -29.09 15.47
N THR A 85 -19.22 -28.01 16.11
CA THR A 85 -17.88 -27.68 16.60
C THR A 85 -16.63 -28.18 15.86
N GLU A 86 -16.46 -29.46 15.54
CA GLU A 86 -15.24 -30.00 14.96
C GLU A 86 -15.00 -29.53 13.51
N GLU A 87 -16.00 -29.54 12.64
CA GLU A 87 -15.84 -29.08 11.25
C GLU A 87 -15.70 -27.56 11.17
N LYS A 88 -16.43 -26.83 12.03
CA LYS A 88 -16.25 -25.37 12.21
C LYS A 88 -14.89 -25.03 12.81
N MET A 89 -14.38 -25.83 13.75
CA MET A 89 -13.03 -25.68 14.29
C MET A 89 -11.97 -26.00 13.24
N LYS A 90 -12.16 -27.01 12.39
CA LYS A 90 -11.27 -27.30 11.26
C LYS A 90 -11.27 -26.16 10.25
N ILE A 91 -12.44 -25.65 9.85
CA ILE A 91 -12.55 -24.50 8.93
C ILE A 91 -11.94 -23.24 9.55
N SER A 92 -12.18 -22.97 10.82
CA SER A 92 -11.59 -21.83 11.55
C SER A 92 -10.06 -21.96 11.67
N ALA A 93 -9.55 -23.16 11.96
CA ALA A 93 -8.11 -23.43 12.00
C ALA A 93 -7.46 -23.28 10.63
N ILE A 94 -8.08 -23.81 9.57
CA ILE A 94 -7.61 -23.63 8.18
C ILE A 94 -7.61 -22.14 7.80
N ARG A 95 -8.65 -21.39 8.16
CA ARG A 95 -8.71 -19.94 7.90
C ARG A 95 -7.60 -19.20 8.64
N GLY A 96 -7.37 -19.51 9.92
CA GLY A 96 -6.28 -18.93 10.71
C GLY A 96 -4.90 -19.24 10.14
N ILE A 97 -4.67 -20.49 9.67
CA ILE A 97 -3.43 -20.88 9.00
C ILE A 97 -3.27 -20.09 7.69
N ASN A 98 -4.32 -19.93 6.89
CA ASN A 98 -4.26 -19.17 5.63
C ASN A 98 -4.00 -17.68 5.87
N GLU A 99 -4.66 -17.06 6.86
CA GLU A 99 -4.42 -15.66 7.24
C GLU A 99 -2.99 -15.46 7.76
N MET A 100 -2.48 -16.40 8.56
CA MET A 100 -1.09 -16.40 9.02
C MET A 100 -0.10 -16.55 7.85
N LEU A 101 -0.33 -17.51 6.94
CA LEU A 101 0.51 -17.72 5.76
C LEU A 101 0.48 -16.50 4.82
N LEU A 102 -0.68 -15.88 4.60
CA LEU A 102 -0.79 -14.65 3.81
C LEU A 102 -0.11 -13.47 4.50
N GLY A 103 -0.22 -13.36 5.82
CA GLY A 103 0.50 -12.37 6.62
C GLY A 103 2.00 -12.57 6.54
N GLN A 104 2.48 -13.82 6.63
CA GLN A 104 3.88 -14.17 6.43
C GLN A 104 4.33 -13.88 5.01
N ILE A 105 3.58 -14.27 3.97
CA ILE A 105 3.92 -13.98 2.57
C ILE A 105 3.98 -12.46 2.30
N THR A 106 3.03 -11.70 2.86
CA THR A 106 3.01 -10.24 2.71
C THR A 106 4.17 -9.60 3.47
N GLY A 107 4.42 -10.05 4.70
CA GLY A 107 5.58 -9.66 5.49
C GLY A 107 6.90 -10.02 4.80
N PHE A 108 7.01 -11.20 4.20
CA PHE A 108 8.14 -11.62 3.39
C PHE A 108 8.28 -10.75 2.15
N ARG A 109 7.18 -10.37 1.50
CA ARG A 109 7.23 -9.48 0.33
C ARG A 109 7.73 -8.08 0.69
N GLU A 110 7.32 -7.54 1.84
CA GLU A 110 7.82 -6.25 2.32
C GLU A 110 9.25 -6.35 2.89
N LEU A 111 9.61 -7.44 3.57
CA LEU A 111 10.98 -7.72 4.01
C LEU A 111 11.91 -7.91 2.81
N ILE A 112 11.49 -8.63 1.77
CA ILE A 112 12.24 -8.77 0.51
C ILE A 112 12.41 -7.40 -0.18
N LYS A 113 11.43 -6.50 -0.05
CA LYS A 113 11.53 -5.13 -0.60
C LYS A 113 12.44 -4.21 0.22
N GLU A 114 12.43 -4.30 1.55
CA GLU A 114 13.11 -3.33 2.44
C GLU A 114 14.40 -3.85 3.08
N ARG A 115 14.58 -5.16 3.25
CA ARG A 115 15.65 -5.80 4.03
C ARG A 115 15.89 -7.26 3.63
N LEU A 116 16.93 -7.51 2.82
CA LEU A 116 17.66 -8.79 2.80
C LEU A 116 18.41 -8.97 4.14
N VAL A 117 17.66 -9.12 5.22
CA VAL A 117 18.17 -9.63 6.50
C VAL A 117 17.86 -11.11 6.52
N GLU A 118 18.84 -11.90 6.97
CA GLU A 118 18.78 -13.33 7.27
C GLU A 118 17.55 -13.69 8.12
N THR A 119 16.37 -13.74 7.53
CA THR A 119 15.22 -14.39 8.15
C THR A 119 15.38 -15.86 7.86
N ASP A 120 15.82 -16.60 8.88
CA ASP A 120 15.71 -18.05 8.91
C ASP A 120 14.28 -18.42 8.50
N LEU A 121 14.14 -18.93 7.28
CA LEU A 121 12.89 -19.45 6.75
C LEU A 121 12.53 -20.78 7.40
N GLU A 122 13.33 -21.25 8.36
CA GLU A 122 13.05 -22.46 9.09
C GLU A 122 11.69 -22.30 9.80
N PRO A 123 10.73 -23.17 9.49
CA PRO A 123 9.46 -23.14 10.20
C PRO A 123 9.78 -23.42 11.65
N ASP A 124 9.18 -22.64 12.56
CA ASP A 124 9.42 -22.87 13.97
C ASP A 124 9.04 -24.32 14.34
N ARG A 125 9.72 -24.86 15.35
CA ARG A 125 9.53 -26.25 15.75
C ARG A 125 8.07 -26.56 16.12
N GLY A 126 7.34 -25.57 16.67
CA GLY A 126 5.92 -25.70 17.00
C GLY A 126 5.04 -25.83 15.76
N PHE A 127 5.35 -25.15 14.66
CA PHE A 127 4.68 -25.31 13.38
C PHE A 127 4.86 -26.73 12.82
N LEU A 128 6.09 -27.26 12.83
CA LEU A 128 6.37 -28.62 12.37
C LEU A 128 5.63 -29.67 13.22
N ASP A 129 5.64 -29.50 14.54
CA ASP A 129 4.92 -30.37 15.47
C ASP A 129 3.39 -30.29 15.25
N ALA A 130 2.85 -29.11 14.95
CA ALA A 130 1.44 -28.93 14.60
C ALA A 130 1.09 -29.60 13.26
N CYS A 131 1.88 -29.39 12.21
CA CYS A 131 1.67 -30.06 10.92
C CYS A 131 1.67 -31.59 11.07
N LYS A 132 2.61 -32.14 11.86
CA LYS A 132 2.64 -33.57 12.17
C LYS A 132 1.43 -34.04 12.98
N LYS A 133 0.98 -33.26 13.97
CA LYS A 133 -0.19 -33.58 14.80
C LYS A 133 -1.49 -33.63 13.99
N TYR A 134 -1.60 -32.79 12.96
CA TYR A 134 -2.81 -32.65 12.15
C TYR A 134 -2.70 -33.29 10.76
N ASP A 135 -1.66 -34.09 10.51
CA ASP A 135 -1.39 -34.76 9.22
C ASP A 135 -1.41 -33.80 8.01
N ILE A 136 -0.86 -32.60 8.20
CA ILE A 136 -0.76 -31.56 7.17
C ILE A 136 0.43 -31.88 6.28
N ASP A 137 0.19 -31.99 4.97
CA ASP A 137 1.23 -32.25 3.98
C ASP A 137 2.22 -31.06 3.86
N LEU A 138 3.46 -31.30 4.28
CA LEU A 138 4.57 -30.35 4.17
C LEU A 138 5.22 -30.33 2.78
N SER A 139 4.79 -31.18 1.85
CA SER A 139 5.34 -31.21 0.48
C SER A 139 5.23 -29.85 -0.21
N VAL A 140 4.11 -29.14 -0.01
CA VAL A 140 3.87 -27.79 -0.53
C VAL A 140 4.88 -26.79 0.01
N TYR A 141 5.16 -26.83 1.32
CA TYR A 141 6.16 -25.97 1.96
C TYR A 141 7.57 -26.27 1.44
N SER A 142 7.93 -27.56 1.33
CA SER A 142 9.24 -27.96 0.81
C SER A 142 9.45 -27.55 -0.65
N ALA A 143 8.41 -27.62 -1.49
CA ALA A 143 8.45 -27.19 -2.88
C ALA A 143 8.61 -25.67 -3.00
N LEU A 144 7.90 -24.90 -2.16
CA LEU A 144 8.03 -23.45 -2.11
C LEU A 144 9.42 -23.01 -1.63
N ARG A 145 9.96 -23.68 -0.59
CA ARG A 145 11.33 -23.46 -0.11
C ARG A 145 12.37 -23.70 -1.19
N ALA A 146 12.25 -24.81 -1.94
CA ALA A 146 13.15 -25.10 -3.05
C ALA A 146 13.10 -24.04 -4.16
N GLN A 147 11.91 -23.52 -4.47
CA GLN A 147 11.77 -22.41 -5.43
C GLN A 147 12.43 -21.13 -4.92
N TYR A 148 12.28 -20.81 -3.64
CA TYR A 148 12.94 -19.65 -3.02
C TYR A 148 14.47 -19.79 -3.03
N GLU A 149 14.98 -20.95 -2.61
CA GLU A 149 16.42 -21.23 -2.61
C GLU A 149 17.03 -21.15 -4.02
N ALA A 150 16.27 -21.54 -5.06
CA ALA A 150 16.68 -21.37 -6.44
C ALA A 150 16.73 -19.91 -6.91
N LEU A 151 15.95 -19.01 -6.29
CA LEU A 151 15.93 -17.57 -6.59
C LEU A 151 16.97 -16.78 -5.79
N LEU A 152 17.46 -17.30 -4.66
CA LEU A 152 18.46 -16.62 -3.83
C LEU A 152 19.69 -16.12 -4.61
N PRO A 153 20.34 -16.91 -5.50
CA PRO A 153 21.47 -16.43 -6.27
C PRO A 153 21.16 -15.20 -7.11
N VAL A 154 19.97 -15.15 -7.75
CA VAL A 154 19.54 -14.01 -8.56
C VAL A 154 19.42 -12.75 -7.71
N PHE A 155 18.82 -12.85 -6.53
CA PHE A 155 18.72 -11.71 -5.62
C PHE A 155 20.08 -11.24 -5.09
N TYR A 156 21.01 -12.16 -4.82
CA TYR A 156 22.37 -11.81 -4.41
C TYR A 156 23.14 -11.12 -5.53
N ASP A 157 23.04 -11.60 -6.76
CA ASP A 157 23.67 -10.98 -7.93
C ASP A 157 23.12 -9.56 -8.15
N GLU A 158 21.80 -9.38 -8.15
CA GLU A 158 21.17 -8.04 -8.26
C GLU A 158 21.58 -7.09 -7.13
N LEU A 159 21.69 -7.59 -5.90
CA LEU A 159 22.15 -6.79 -4.76
C LEU A 159 23.61 -6.39 -4.93
N GLN A 160 24.46 -7.31 -5.40
CA GLN A 160 25.87 -7.06 -5.62
C GLN A 160 26.08 -6.06 -6.77
N GLU A 161 25.31 -6.17 -7.85
CA GLU A 161 25.29 -5.19 -8.93
C GLU A 161 24.87 -3.80 -8.44
N LYS A 162 23.81 -3.69 -7.63
CA LYS A 162 23.39 -2.42 -7.03
C LYS A 162 24.47 -1.81 -6.13
N LYS A 163 25.10 -2.62 -5.27
CA LYS A 163 26.20 -2.16 -4.40
C LYS A 163 27.40 -1.70 -5.22
N ASN A 164 27.79 -2.46 -6.25
CA ASN A 164 28.89 -2.10 -7.14
C ASN A 164 28.58 -0.79 -7.89
N ALA A 165 27.35 -0.64 -8.39
CA ALA A 165 26.90 0.59 -9.05
C ALA A 165 26.88 1.80 -8.10
N GLU A 166 26.47 1.63 -6.84
CA GLU A 166 26.50 2.69 -5.84
C GLU A 166 27.94 3.11 -5.49
N VAL A 167 28.84 2.14 -5.32
CA VAL A 167 30.27 2.40 -5.08
C VAL A 167 30.88 3.15 -6.24
N GLU A 168 30.60 2.74 -7.47
CA GLU A 168 31.14 3.41 -8.65
C GLU A 168 30.56 4.82 -8.81
N ARG A 169 29.25 5.00 -8.57
CA ARG A 169 28.62 6.32 -8.53
C ARG A 169 29.28 7.24 -7.49
N LYS A 170 29.56 6.73 -6.27
CA LYS A 170 30.25 7.50 -5.23
C LYS A 170 31.66 7.90 -5.65
N LYS A 171 32.43 7.01 -6.31
CA LYS A 171 33.75 7.35 -6.82
C LYS A 171 33.70 8.46 -7.87
N VAL A 172 32.77 8.38 -8.82
CA VAL A 172 32.60 9.41 -9.86
C VAL A 172 32.27 10.77 -9.22
N LEU A 173 31.37 10.79 -8.23
CA LEU A 173 31.01 12.01 -7.51
C LEU A 173 32.18 12.60 -6.71
N GLU A 174 32.99 11.77 -6.05
CA GLU A 174 34.17 12.24 -5.33
C GLU A 174 35.26 12.76 -6.28
N GLN A 175 35.46 12.11 -7.43
CA GLN A 175 36.38 12.60 -8.46
C GLN A 175 35.93 13.96 -9.03
N ASP A 176 34.63 14.10 -9.32
CA ASP A 176 34.03 15.36 -9.76
C ASP A 176 34.20 16.46 -8.70
N LYS A 177 33.91 16.15 -7.43
CA LYS A 177 34.12 17.06 -6.29
C LYS A 177 35.57 17.53 -6.20
N VAL A 178 36.54 16.62 -6.25
CA VAL A 178 37.97 16.98 -6.19
C VAL A 178 38.37 17.87 -7.36
N LYS A 179 37.91 17.54 -8.57
CA LYS A 179 38.16 18.35 -9.77
C LYS A 179 37.57 19.75 -9.61
N TRP A 180 36.30 19.84 -9.21
CA TRP A 180 35.60 21.10 -9.02
C TRP A 180 36.26 21.98 -7.95
N VAL A 181 36.60 21.41 -6.79
CA VAL A 181 37.28 22.14 -5.70
C VAL A 181 38.63 22.70 -6.16
N LYS A 182 39.36 21.96 -6.98
CA LYS A 182 40.64 22.43 -7.52
C LYS A 182 40.46 23.63 -8.45
N GLU A 183 39.45 23.59 -9.32
CA GLU A 183 39.20 24.61 -10.35
C GLU A 183 38.51 25.86 -9.78
N HIS A 184 37.49 25.69 -8.94
CA HIS A 184 36.58 26.76 -8.52
C HIS A 184 36.53 27.00 -7.01
N GLY A 185 36.98 26.04 -6.20
CA GLY A 185 36.89 26.14 -4.74
C GLY A 185 37.68 27.31 -4.16
N SER A 186 37.20 27.86 -3.05
CA SER A 186 37.92 28.88 -2.28
C SER A 186 39.24 28.32 -1.72
N ASP A 187 40.16 29.22 -1.36
CA ASP A 187 41.42 28.81 -0.70
C ASP A 187 41.16 28.12 0.65
N HIS A 188 40.03 28.40 1.30
CA HIS A 188 39.63 27.71 2.52
C HIS A 188 39.21 26.27 2.20
N LEU A 189 38.28 26.09 1.26
CA LEU A 189 37.79 24.77 0.86
C LEU A 189 38.90 23.87 0.31
N LYS A 190 39.77 24.42 -0.55
CA LYS A 190 40.95 23.73 -1.08
C LYS A 190 41.86 23.19 0.03
N ARG A 191 42.16 24.01 1.04
CA ARG A 191 42.99 23.60 2.19
C ARG A 191 42.33 22.53 3.04
N CYS A 192 41.02 22.62 3.27
CA CYS A 192 40.31 21.65 4.07
C CYS A 192 40.21 20.28 3.37
N VAL A 193 39.94 20.27 2.06
CA VAL A 193 39.94 19.04 1.25
C VAL A 193 41.33 18.41 1.20
N LEU A 194 42.39 19.21 1.03
CA LEU A 194 43.78 18.72 1.09
C LEU A 194 44.12 18.10 2.44
N SER A 195 43.55 18.63 3.52
CA SER A 195 43.78 18.15 4.90
C SER A 195 42.86 16.99 5.30
N GLY A 196 41.96 16.54 4.44
CA GLY A 196 41.06 15.42 4.70
C GLY A 196 39.91 15.72 5.67
N TYR A 197 39.58 16.99 5.89
CA TYR A 197 38.42 17.36 6.71
C TYR A 197 37.10 17.13 5.94
N ASP A 198 36.03 16.78 6.66
CA ASP A 198 34.69 16.76 6.09
C ASP A 198 34.20 18.20 5.87
N CYS A 199 34.24 18.64 4.61
CA CYS A 199 33.82 19.97 4.17
C CYS A 199 32.66 19.89 3.19
N GLN A 200 31.81 18.87 3.32
CA GLN A 200 30.71 18.66 2.40
C GLN A 200 29.76 19.85 2.34
N ARG A 201 29.36 20.43 3.49
CA ARG A 201 28.45 21.60 3.51
C ARG A 201 29.07 22.80 2.81
N LEU A 202 30.32 23.14 3.12
CA LEU A 202 31.04 24.25 2.49
C LEU A 202 31.18 24.07 0.98
N TYR A 203 31.55 22.86 0.54
CA TYR A 203 31.63 22.52 -0.88
C TYR A 203 30.31 22.75 -1.61
N VAL A 204 29.19 22.26 -1.06
CA VAL A 204 27.88 22.41 -1.68
C VAL A 204 27.45 23.88 -1.70
N THR A 205 27.69 24.64 -0.63
CA THR A 205 27.39 26.09 -0.58
C THR A 205 28.18 26.87 -1.62
N GLU A 206 29.50 26.65 -1.72
CA GLU A 206 30.35 27.33 -2.70
C GLU A 206 29.94 26.96 -4.13
N ARG A 207 29.67 25.67 -4.38
CA ARG A 207 29.25 25.19 -5.70
C ARG A 207 27.88 25.72 -6.12
N ALA A 208 26.91 25.69 -5.21
CA ALA A 208 25.59 26.27 -5.46
C ALA A 208 25.67 27.78 -5.72
N SER A 209 26.49 28.51 -4.96
CA SER A 209 26.66 29.95 -5.16
C SER A 209 27.33 30.29 -6.50
N PHE A 210 28.23 29.42 -6.99
CA PHE A 210 28.90 29.59 -8.28
C PHE A 210 27.99 29.22 -9.47
N GLU A 211 27.34 28.06 -9.41
CA GLU A 211 26.50 27.52 -10.50
C GLU A 211 25.11 28.18 -10.55
N HIS A 212 24.54 28.53 -9.39
CA HIS A 212 23.18 29.05 -9.25
C HIS A 212 23.14 30.27 -8.30
N PRO A 213 23.62 31.45 -8.72
CA PRO A 213 23.67 32.63 -7.87
C PRO A 213 22.31 33.02 -7.26
N GLY A 214 22.30 33.21 -5.95
CA GLY A 214 21.12 33.60 -5.16
C GLY A 214 20.20 32.44 -4.78
N PHE A 215 20.54 31.20 -5.11
CA PHE A 215 19.87 30.03 -4.55
C PHE A 215 20.43 29.68 -3.17
N ILE A 216 19.55 29.21 -2.30
CA ILE A 216 19.83 28.72 -0.95
C ILE A 216 19.82 27.19 -0.99
N VAL A 217 20.78 26.56 -0.31
CA VAL A 217 20.86 25.11 -0.21
C VAL A 217 20.02 24.63 0.97
N ASP A 218 19.05 23.77 0.71
CA ASP A 218 18.37 22.97 1.72
C ASP A 218 19.15 21.67 1.94
N PHE A 219 19.92 21.63 3.03
CA PHE A 219 20.77 20.49 3.37
C PHE A 219 19.99 19.29 3.92
N ASP A 220 18.87 19.57 4.59
CA ASP A 220 18.15 18.60 5.42
C ASP A 220 16.78 18.23 4.82
N LYS A 221 16.45 18.76 3.64
CA LYS A 221 15.16 18.57 2.93
C LYS A 221 13.97 19.02 3.78
N LYS A 222 14.10 20.17 4.42
CA LYS A 222 13.07 20.74 5.30
C LYS A 222 12.09 21.63 4.58
N SER A 223 12.47 22.14 3.41
CA SER A 223 11.54 22.80 2.52
C SER A 223 10.45 21.83 2.05
N ASP A 224 9.22 22.33 2.05
CA ASP A 224 8.04 21.66 1.52
C ASP A 224 7.34 22.61 0.56
N TRP A 225 6.68 22.08 -0.47
CA TRP A 225 6.07 22.90 -1.52
C TRP A 225 4.95 22.18 -2.27
N ARG A 226 4.13 22.98 -2.96
CA ARG A 226 3.07 22.51 -3.87
C ARG A 226 3.35 22.94 -5.30
N SER A 227 2.78 22.21 -6.26
CA SER A 227 2.82 22.60 -7.67
C SER A 227 2.12 23.95 -7.89
N ARG A 228 2.66 24.78 -8.78
CA ARG A 228 2.15 26.11 -9.11
C ARG A 228 1.58 26.12 -10.53
N SER A 229 0.26 26.29 -10.67
CA SER A 229 -0.42 26.22 -11.97
C SER A 229 -0.30 27.49 -12.83
N CYS A 230 -0.04 28.65 -12.22
CA CYS A 230 0.14 29.92 -12.93
C CYS A 230 1.34 30.67 -12.32
N PRO A 231 2.56 30.31 -12.75
CA PRO A 231 3.79 31.01 -12.37
C PRO A 231 3.76 32.50 -12.75
N SER A 232 4.37 33.36 -11.93
CA SER A 232 4.66 34.73 -12.37
C SER A 232 5.72 34.75 -13.49
N PRO A 233 5.76 35.83 -14.32
CA PRO A 233 6.81 36.00 -15.31
C PRO A 233 8.23 35.94 -14.71
N GLU A 234 8.46 36.57 -13.56
CA GLU A 234 9.75 36.54 -12.87
C GLU A 234 10.16 35.11 -12.47
N ALA A 235 9.22 34.32 -11.96
CA ALA A 235 9.47 32.93 -11.61
C ALA A 235 9.85 32.08 -12.83
N MET A 236 9.22 32.33 -13.99
CA MET A 236 9.56 31.65 -15.24
C MET A 236 10.96 32.02 -15.72
N ASP A 237 11.32 33.32 -15.70
CA ASP A 237 12.65 33.79 -16.09
C ASP A 237 13.76 33.16 -15.20
N ILE A 238 13.51 33.08 -13.88
CA ILE A 238 14.43 32.42 -12.93
C ILE A 238 14.54 30.93 -13.24
N ALA A 239 13.43 30.24 -13.49
CA ALA A 239 13.44 28.81 -13.80
C ALA A 239 14.15 28.49 -15.13
N GLU A 240 13.91 29.29 -16.17
CA GLU A 240 14.60 29.17 -17.46
C GLU A 240 16.11 29.39 -17.30
N THR A 241 16.51 30.41 -16.54
CA THR A 241 17.92 30.68 -16.24
C THR A 241 18.58 29.58 -15.41
N ALA A 242 17.82 28.97 -14.49
CA ALA A 242 18.29 27.85 -13.66
C ALA A 242 18.52 26.56 -14.46
N GLY A 243 17.90 26.42 -15.62
CA GLY A 243 18.07 25.30 -16.54
C GLY A 243 17.14 24.12 -16.30
N GLU A 244 17.44 23.00 -16.97
CA GLU A 244 16.61 21.80 -16.95
C GLU A 244 16.50 21.21 -15.54
N GLY A 245 15.29 20.79 -15.16
CA GLY A 245 15.00 20.20 -13.85
C GLY A 245 14.53 21.20 -12.80
N SER A 246 14.69 22.51 -13.03
CA SER A 246 14.10 23.54 -12.17
C SER A 246 12.57 23.51 -12.22
N LYS A 247 11.91 23.88 -11.11
CA LYS A 247 10.45 23.89 -10.97
C LYS A 247 9.99 25.14 -10.26
N VAL A 248 9.00 25.83 -10.82
CA VAL A 248 8.28 26.89 -10.10
C VAL A 248 7.27 26.23 -9.16
N VAL A 249 7.31 26.60 -7.88
CA VAL A 249 6.51 25.99 -6.83
C VAL A 249 5.94 27.05 -5.89
N TRP A 250 4.92 26.65 -5.13
CA TRP A 250 4.43 27.40 -3.97
C TRP A 250 5.08 26.83 -2.72
N LEU A 251 6.12 27.49 -2.22
CA LEU A 251 6.91 27.07 -1.08
C LEU A 251 6.11 27.27 0.21
N THR A 252 5.99 26.24 1.02
CA THR A 252 5.20 26.23 2.27
C THR A 252 6.04 26.06 3.52
N ALA A 253 7.32 25.70 3.40
CA ALA A 253 8.29 25.67 4.50
C ALA A 253 9.66 26.22 4.06
N HIS A 254 10.35 26.88 4.98
CA HIS A 254 11.68 27.46 4.76
C HIS A 254 12.76 26.35 4.64
N PRO A 255 13.78 26.51 3.78
CA PRO A 255 14.84 25.50 3.58
C PRO A 255 15.87 25.42 4.71
N ASP A 256 15.99 26.47 5.53
CA ASP A 256 16.88 26.49 6.69
C ASP A 256 16.09 26.25 7.98
N ASP A 257 16.69 25.46 8.86
CA ASP A 257 16.20 25.08 10.17
C ASP A 257 16.80 25.98 11.23
N SER A 258 16.99 27.25 10.91
CA SER A 258 17.04 28.25 11.95
C SER A 258 15.66 28.28 12.62
N GLU A 259 15.29 27.22 13.35
CA GLU A 259 15.01 27.37 14.77
C GLU A 259 16.04 28.38 15.24
N ALA A 260 15.64 29.65 15.25
CA ALA A 260 16.41 30.69 15.88
C ALA A 260 16.75 30.09 17.24
N ILE A 261 18.03 29.81 17.46
CA ILE A 261 18.55 29.21 18.68
C ILE A 261 18.04 30.10 19.80
N VAL A 262 16.93 29.71 20.45
CA VAL A 262 16.44 30.35 21.67
C VAL A 262 17.21 29.70 22.82
N GLU A 263 18.54 29.80 22.78
CA GLU A 263 19.43 29.42 23.90
C GLU A 263 19.32 30.51 24.97
N ASP A 264 18.14 30.64 25.58
CA ASP A 264 17.89 31.01 26.99
C ASP A 264 16.42 31.39 27.20
N ALA A 265 15.50 30.44 26.96
CA ALA A 265 14.10 30.55 27.41
C ALA A 265 13.95 30.23 28.92
N SER A 266 14.86 30.74 29.76
CA SER A 266 14.71 30.72 31.23
C SER A 266 14.16 32.03 31.79
N SER A 267 13.91 33.04 30.96
CA SER A 267 13.10 34.20 31.38
C SER A 267 11.62 33.91 31.16
N GLU A 268 10.90 33.59 32.24
CA GLU A 268 9.45 33.29 32.29
C GLU A 268 8.53 34.44 31.82
N GLU A 269 9.07 35.57 31.38
CA GLU A 269 8.29 36.73 30.97
C GLU A 269 8.84 37.35 29.68
N GLY A 270 8.26 36.97 28.53
CA GLY A 270 8.49 37.67 27.26
C GLY A 270 8.57 36.76 26.05
N PHE A 271 7.48 36.05 25.72
CA PHE A 271 7.28 35.54 24.36
C PHE A 271 7.27 36.74 23.40
N ASN A 272 8.43 37.00 22.81
CA ASN A 272 8.63 38.11 21.88
C ASN A 272 8.14 37.68 20.50
N GLU A 273 7.52 38.62 19.81
CA GLU A 273 6.65 38.52 18.62
C GLU A 273 7.37 38.09 17.31
N GLN A 274 8.26 37.09 17.39
CA GLN A 274 9.17 36.69 16.30
C GLN A 274 9.11 35.21 15.89
N ASP A 275 8.15 34.44 16.39
CA ASP A 275 7.61 33.27 15.68
C ASP A 275 6.78 33.75 14.48
N LYS A 276 7.40 34.50 13.56
CA LYS A 276 6.79 34.83 12.28
C LYS A 276 6.75 33.56 11.47
N ALA A 277 5.63 32.85 11.59
CA ALA A 277 5.30 31.71 10.75
C ALA A 277 5.70 32.04 9.31
N PHE A 278 6.52 31.18 8.72
CA PHE A 278 7.00 31.34 7.36
C PHE A 278 5.81 31.62 6.42
N GLN A 279 5.84 32.78 5.76
CA GLN A 279 4.77 33.14 4.84
C GLN A 279 4.99 32.42 3.52
N ALA A 280 4.11 31.47 3.21
CA ALA A 280 4.18 30.74 1.97
C ALA A 280 4.21 31.67 0.75
N CYS A 281 5.10 31.39 -0.19
CA CYS A 281 5.42 32.29 -1.30
C CYS A 281 5.75 31.50 -2.57
N GLU A 282 5.82 32.21 -3.71
CA GLU A 282 6.31 31.60 -4.95
C GLU A 282 7.85 31.49 -4.90
N ALA A 283 8.35 30.36 -5.38
CA ALA A 283 9.79 30.06 -5.40
C ALA A 283 10.14 29.20 -6.62
N VAL A 284 11.43 29.17 -6.95
CA VAL A 284 12.01 28.21 -7.90
C VAL A 284 12.86 27.22 -7.12
N VAL A 285 12.64 25.92 -7.37
CA VAL A 285 13.43 24.85 -6.75
C VAL A 285 14.16 24.03 -7.80
N ILE A 286 15.35 23.56 -7.45
CA ILE A 286 16.10 22.55 -8.22
C ILE A 286 16.20 21.30 -7.35
N PRO A 287 15.33 20.29 -7.55
CA PRO A 287 15.38 19.06 -6.80
C PRO A 287 16.62 18.25 -7.20
N ASP A 288 17.09 17.41 -6.26
CA ASP A 288 18.20 16.48 -6.47
C ASP A 288 19.51 17.14 -6.93
N TYR A 289 19.75 18.38 -6.50
CA TYR A 289 21.03 19.07 -6.69
C TYR A 289 22.16 18.27 -6.03
N LEU A 290 23.19 17.95 -6.81
CA LEU A 290 24.25 17.00 -6.42
C LEU A 290 23.68 15.70 -5.81
N THR A 291 22.58 15.20 -6.39
CA THR A 291 21.88 13.95 -6.08
C THR A 291 21.13 13.89 -4.74
N ARG A 292 21.33 14.86 -3.84
CA ARG A 292 20.79 14.80 -2.48
C ARG A 292 20.15 16.11 -2.01
N TYR A 293 20.63 17.26 -2.46
CA TYR A 293 20.22 18.55 -1.91
C TYR A 293 19.10 19.15 -2.75
N ILE A 294 18.43 20.17 -2.19
CA ILE A 294 17.47 20.98 -2.93
C ILE A 294 18.02 22.40 -2.94
N LEU A 295 18.01 23.04 -4.11
CA LEU A 295 18.26 24.47 -4.19
C LEU A 295 16.93 25.21 -4.22
N VAL A 296 16.82 26.29 -3.47
CA VAL A 296 15.60 27.11 -3.37
C VAL A 296 15.95 28.58 -3.62
N LYS A 297 15.20 29.24 -4.50
CA LYS A 297 15.28 30.69 -4.70
C LYS A 297 13.90 31.31 -4.63
N TYR A 298 13.76 32.27 -3.72
CA TYR A 298 12.54 33.07 -3.57
C TYR A 298 12.31 33.94 -4.80
N VAL A 299 11.05 34.04 -5.23
CA VAL A 299 10.62 35.07 -6.17
C VAL A 299 10.25 36.29 -5.34
N SER A 300 10.85 37.45 -5.64
CA SER A 300 10.63 38.66 -4.85
C SER A 300 9.13 39.01 -4.91
N ALA A 301 8.48 39.14 -3.76
CA ALA A 301 7.09 39.57 -3.69
C ALA A 301 6.95 41.09 -3.91
#